data_AF-A0A3P7E9T6-F1
#
_entry.id   AF-A0A3P7E9T6-F1
#
_cell.length_a   1.000
_cell.length_b   1.000
_cell.length_c   1.000
_cell.angle_alpha   90.00
_cell.angle_beta   90.00
_cell.angle_gamma   90.00
#
_symmetry.space_group_name_H-M   'P 1'
#
loop_
_entity.id
_entity.type
_entity.pdbx_description
1 polymer ?
#
loop_
_entity_poly.entity_id
_entity_poly.type
_entity_poly.pdbx_seq_one_letter_code
_entity_poly.pdbx_strand_id
1 'polypeptide(L)'
;MKLSILYPATTGRNFDEILRVVDSLQLTATKLVATPVDWQYCFPLFADLILQQNGDDCVVVPTIDDNEAKKLFGEKINTVELPSGKRYLRMVEHPK
;
A
#
# COMPACT_ATOMS: atom_id res chain seq x y z
N MET A 1 -3.18 10.22 16.48
CA MET A 1 -3.37 8.76 16.47
C MET A 1 -3.35 8.28 15.02
N LYS A 2 -2.58 7.24 14.67
CA LYS A 2 -2.46 6.72 13.29
C LYS A 2 -3.26 5.43 13.04
N LEU A 3 -3.46 4.62 14.08
CA LEU A 3 -4.25 3.39 14.04
C LEU A 3 -4.86 3.11 15.42
N SER A 4 -6.08 2.59 15.44
CA SER A 4 -6.71 1.90 16.58
C SER A 4 -7.30 0.58 16.11
N ILE A 5 -6.98 -0.54 16.77
CA ILE A 5 -7.69 -1.81 16.57
C ILE A 5 -8.30 -2.24 17.91
N LEU A 6 -9.62 -2.37 17.93
CA LEU A 6 -10.35 -2.72 19.15
C LEU A 6 -10.71 -4.20 19.13
N TYR A 7 -10.19 -4.95 20.10
CA TYR A 7 -10.53 -6.34 20.36
C TYR A 7 -11.12 -6.50 21.77
N PRO A 8 -12.15 -7.33 21.96
CA PRO A 8 -12.54 -7.80 23.29
C PRO A 8 -11.40 -8.56 23.98
N ALA A 9 -11.37 -8.55 25.32
CA ALA A 9 -10.34 -9.25 26.10
C ALA A 9 -10.29 -10.77 25.85
N THR A 10 -11.41 -11.37 25.44
CA THR A 10 -11.54 -12.80 25.14
C THR A 10 -11.20 -13.16 23.69
N THR A 11 -10.84 -12.19 22.84
CA THR A 11 -10.58 -12.41 21.41
C THR A 11 -9.08 -12.34 21.12
N GLY A 12 -8.56 -13.37 20.44
CA GLY A 12 -7.19 -13.37 19.91
C GLY A 12 -6.99 -12.27 18.86
N ARG A 13 -5.81 -11.67 18.81
CA ARG A 13 -5.46 -10.64 17.83
C ARG A 13 -4.93 -11.31 16.56
N ASN A 14 -5.35 -10.81 15.39
CA ASN A 14 -4.74 -11.24 14.14
C ASN A 14 -3.37 -10.53 14.00
N PHE A 15 -2.28 -11.26 14.24
CA PHE A 15 -0.94 -10.69 14.22
C PHE A 15 -0.50 -10.29 12.80
N ASP A 16 -0.96 -11.04 11.79
CA ASP A 16 -0.70 -10.71 10.38
C ASP A 16 -1.34 -9.36 10.03
N GLU A 17 -2.53 -9.07 10.56
CA GLU A 17 -3.17 -7.76 10.39
C GLU A 17 -2.39 -6.65 11.12
N ILE A 18 -1.83 -6.93 12.30
CA ILE A 18 -0.99 -5.95 13.00
C ILE A 18 0.26 -5.61 12.16
N LEU A 19 0.95 -6.62 11.64
CA LEU A 19 2.12 -6.42 10.78
C LEU A 19 1.75 -5.68 9.48
N ARG A 20 0.68 -6.12 8.79
CA ARG A 20 0.19 -5.49 7.56
C ARG A 20 -0.07 -3.99 7.75
N VAL A 21 -0.67 -3.59 8.87
CA VAL A 21 -0.94 -2.18 9.12
C VAL A 21 0.31 -1.41 9.50
N VAL A 22 1.24 -2.00 10.27
CA VAL A 22 2.52 -1.35 10.57
C VAL A 22 3.31 -1.08 9.29
N ASP A 23 3.40 -2.06 8.39
CA ASP A 23 4.09 -1.93 7.11
C ASP A 23 3.40 -0.90 6.21
N SER A 24 2.07 -0.94 6.12
CA SER A 24 1.27 0.06 5.40
C SER A 24 1.51 1.50 5.90
N LEU A 25 1.56 1.69 7.23
CA LEU A 25 1.84 2.99 7.83
C LEU A 25 3.27 3.46 7.53
N GLN A 26 4.25 2.56 7.54
CA GLN A 26 5.64 2.87 7.20
C GLN A 26 5.78 3.25 5.71
N LEU A 27 5.12 2.52 4.82
CA LEU A 27 5.07 2.83 3.38
C LEU A 27 4.46 4.21 3.14
N THR A 28 3.35 4.52 3.81
CA THR A 28 2.70 5.84 3.71
C THR A 28 3.63 6.96 4.20
N ALA A 29 4.33 6.73 5.31
CA ALA A 29 5.21 7.74 5.89
C ALA A 29 6.51 7.98 5.10
N THR A 30 7.05 6.95 4.45
CA THR A 30 8.40 6.99 3.85
C THR A 30 8.41 7.02 2.33
N LYS A 31 7.40 6.44 1.69
CA LYS A 31 7.33 6.30 0.22
C LYS A 31 6.17 7.05 -0.41
N LEU A 32 5.31 7.70 0.38
CA LEU A 32 4.16 8.48 -0.11
C LEU A 32 3.20 7.63 -0.96
N VAL A 33 3.01 6.37 -0.55
CA VAL A 33 2.02 5.46 -1.13
C VAL A 33 1.03 4.97 -0.06
N ALA A 34 -0.20 4.73 -0.46
CA ALA A 34 -1.22 4.05 0.33
C ALA A 34 -1.41 2.62 -0.18
N THR A 35 -1.78 1.71 0.71
CA THR A 35 -2.04 0.30 0.36
C THR A 35 -3.53 0.12 0.03
N PRO A 36 -3.90 -0.43 -1.14
CA PRO A 36 -5.30 -0.67 -1.50
C PRO A 36 -5.97 -1.73 -0.62
N VAL A 37 -7.26 -1.96 -0.87
CA VAL A 37 -8.00 -3.07 -0.24
C VAL A 37 -7.28 -4.39 -0.50
N ASP A 38 -7.26 -5.26 0.51
CA ASP A 38 -6.65 -6.59 0.46
C ASP A 38 -5.17 -6.62 0.03
N TRP A 39 -4.47 -5.48 0.13
CA TRP A 39 -3.03 -5.39 -0.17
C TRP A 39 -2.23 -6.38 0.67
N GLN A 40 -1.45 -7.22 0.00
CA GLN A 40 -0.57 -8.20 0.60
C GLN A 40 0.88 -7.72 0.56
N TYR A 41 1.53 -7.83 1.72
CA TYR A 41 2.98 -7.69 1.82
C TYR A 41 3.66 -8.95 1.31
N CYS A 42 4.79 -8.81 0.61
CA CYS A 42 5.63 -9.96 0.27
C CYS A 42 6.46 -10.36 1.49
N PHE A 43 6.11 -11.47 2.14
CA PHE A 43 6.89 -11.99 3.25
C PHE A 43 8.14 -12.73 2.74
N PRO A 44 9.37 -12.28 3.04
CA PRO A 44 10.60 -12.87 2.48
C PRO A 44 10.76 -14.34 2.85
N LEU A 45 10.34 -14.73 4.05
CA LEU A 45 10.50 -16.09 4.55
C LEU A 45 9.57 -17.13 3.89
N PHE A 46 8.58 -16.68 3.11
CA PHE A 46 7.67 -17.53 2.34
C PHE A 46 7.74 -17.26 0.83
N ALA A 47 8.69 -16.46 0.35
CA ALA A 47 8.81 -16.09 -1.06
C ALA A 47 9.03 -17.30 -2.00
N ASP A 48 9.57 -18.40 -1.49
CA ASP A 48 9.71 -19.65 -2.26
C ASP A 48 8.43 -20.49 -2.27
N LEU A 49 7.50 -20.25 -1.34
CA LEU A 49 6.23 -20.98 -1.22
C LEU A 49 5.06 -20.25 -1.92
N ILE A 50 5.16 -18.92 -2.07
CA ILE A 50 4.19 -18.08 -2.79
C ILE A 50 4.92 -17.49 -4.00
N LEU A 51 4.35 -17.62 -5.21
CA LEU A 51 4.91 -17.16 -6.49
C LEU A 51 5.01 -15.63 -6.63
N GLN A 52 5.27 -14.90 -5.55
CA GLN A 52 5.26 -13.44 -5.50
C GLN A 52 6.45 -12.94 -4.67
N GLN A 53 7.46 -12.40 -5.37
CA GLN A 53 8.67 -11.84 -4.77
C GLN A 53 8.55 -10.35 -4.38
N ASN A 54 7.48 -9.67 -4.80
CA ASN A 54 7.25 -8.25 -4.51
C ASN A 54 5.88 -8.05 -3.89
N GLY A 55 5.72 -7.01 -3.06
CA GLY A 55 4.41 -6.66 -2.50
C GLY A 55 3.40 -6.28 -3.60
N ASP A 56 2.12 -6.27 -3.26
CA ASP A 56 1.08 -5.80 -4.18
C ASP A 56 1.27 -4.32 -4.54
N ASP A 57 0.76 -3.93 -5.71
CA ASP A 57 0.74 -2.56 -6.19
C ASP A 57 0.11 -1.61 -5.15
N CYS A 58 0.68 -0.40 -5.08
CA CYS A 58 0.26 0.62 -4.13
C CYS A 58 -0.40 1.80 -4.86
N VAL A 59 -1.17 2.58 -4.12
CA VAL A 59 -1.81 3.80 -4.60
C VAL A 59 -0.92 4.99 -4.26
N VAL A 60 -0.59 5.83 -5.22
CA VAL A 60 0.08 7.11 -4.95
C VAL A 60 -0.85 8.00 -4.12
N VAL A 61 -0.35 8.56 -3.01
CA VAL A 61 -1.20 9.38 -2.14
C VAL A 61 -1.84 10.55 -2.92
N PRO A 62 -3.12 10.87 -2.72
CA PRO A 62 -3.80 11.91 -3.51
C PRO A 62 -3.25 13.33 -3.31
N THR A 63 -2.46 13.55 -2.26
CA THR A 63 -1.91 14.86 -1.89
C THR A 63 -0.72 15.30 -2.72
N ILE A 64 -0.05 14.38 -3.44
CA ILE A 64 1.08 14.72 -4.32
C ILE A 64 0.59 15.00 -5.74
N ASP A 65 1.13 16.01 -6.41
CA ASP A 65 0.75 16.34 -7.78
C ASP A 65 1.41 15.38 -8.79
N ASP A 66 0.94 15.41 -10.05
CA ASP A 66 1.42 14.49 -11.08
C ASP A 66 2.90 14.67 -11.43
N ASN A 67 3.46 15.87 -11.29
CA ASN A 67 4.87 16.09 -11.57
C ASN A 67 5.75 15.52 -10.45
N GLU A 68 5.35 15.72 -9.19
CA GLU A 68 6.03 15.10 -8.05
C GLU A 68 5.92 13.59 -8.07
N ALA A 69 4.73 13.05 -8.35
CA ALA A 69 4.53 11.61 -8.51
C ALA A 69 5.46 11.02 -9.58
N LYS A 70 5.55 11.66 -10.76
CA LYS A 70 6.47 11.24 -11.83
C LYS A 70 7.94 11.33 -11.45
N LYS A 71 8.34 12.27 -10.59
CA LYS A 71 9.72 12.33 -10.07
C LYS A 71 10.03 11.18 -9.12
N LEU A 72 9.06 10.80 -8.28
CA LEU A 72 9.23 9.75 -7.27
C LEU A 72 9.14 8.33 -7.86
N PHE A 73 8.17 8.10 -8.75
CA PHE A 73 7.85 6.77 -9.28
C PHE A 73 8.16 6.58 -10.76
N GLY A 74 8.64 7.64 -11.44
CA GLY A 74 8.92 7.62 -12.87
C GLY A 74 7.66 7.57 -13.73
N GLU A 75 7.80 7.05 -14.95
CA GLU A 75 6.68 6.92 -15.90
C GLU A 75 5.79 5.70 -15.63
N LYS A 76 6.14 4.85 -14.65
CA LYS A 76 5.42 3.62 -14.29
C LYS A 76 4.19 3.87 -13.41
N ILE A 77 3.52 5.01 -13.58
CA ILE A 77 2.28 5.32 -12.85
C ILE A 77 1.10 4.96 -13.74
N ASN A 78 0.30 3.99 -13.30
CA ASN A 78 -0.95 3.63 -13.95
C ASN A 78 -2.10 4.48 -13.38
N THR A 79 -2.50 5.51 -14.12
CA THR A 79 -3.67 6.32 -13.76
C THR A 79 -4.94 5.63 -14.22
N VAL A 80 -5.75 5.18 -13.27
CA VAL A 80 -7.01 4.49 -13.54
C VAL A 80 -8.07 5.50 -13.97
N GLU A 81 -8.73 5.22 -15.10
CA GLU A 81 -9.85 6.03 -15.56
C GLU A 81 -11.09 5.76 -14.70
N LEU A 82 -11.59 6.81 -14.05
CA LEU A 82 -12.77 6.74 -13.21
C LEU A 82 -13.98 7.37 -13.91
N PRO A 83 -15.21 6.87 -13.67
CA PRO A 83 -16.44 7.45 -14.24
C PRO A 83 -16.63 8.95 -13.94
N SER A 84 -16.02 9.44 -12.87
CA SER A 84 -16.06 10.86 -12.50
C SER A 84 -15.13 11.75 -13.33
N GLY A 85 -14.30 11.19 -14.22
CA GLY A 85 -13.26 11.91 -14.97
C GLY A 85 -12.10 12.44 -14.12
N LYS A 86 -12.06 12.10 -12.83
CA LYS A 86 -11.00 12.54 -11.91
C LYS A 86 -9.84 11.57 -11.98
N ARG A 87 -8.60 12.08 -11.96
CA ARG A 87 -7.36 11.31 -12.13
C ARG A 87 -6.60 11.05 -10.82
N TYR A 88 -7.30 10.96 -9.69
CA TYR A 88 -6.65 10.80 -8.39
C TYR A 88 -6.21 9.36 -8.10
N LEU A 89 -6.84 8.36 -8.74
CA LEU A 89 -6.46 6.96 -8.56
C LEU A 89 -5.27 6.64 -9.46
N ARG A 90 -4.09 6.62 -8.85
CA ARG A 90 -2.81 6.39 -9.50
C ARG A 90 -2.15 5.20 -8.83
N MET A 91 -1.96 4.12 -9.57
CA MET A 91 -1.34 2.88 -9.10
C MET A 91 0.15 2.86 -9.48
N VAL A 92 0.98 2.33 -8.60
CA VAL A 92 2.42 2.13 -8.81
C VAL A 92 2.83 0.76 -8.30
N GLU A 93 3.85 0.18 -8.93
CA GLU A 93 4.50 -1.04 -8.41
C GLU A 93 4.95 -0.81 -6.97
N HIS A 94 4.89 -1.85 -6.14
CA HIS A 94 5.34 -1.78 -4.75
C HIS A 94 6.76 -1.18 -4.65
N PRO A 95 6.93 -0.08 -3.88
CA PRO A 95 8.21 0.60 -3.78
C PRO A 95 9.19 -0.22 -2.94
N LYS A 96 10.38 -0.49 -3.49
CA LYS A 96 11.49 -1.13 -2.79
C LYS A 96 12.13 -0.23 -1.74
#